data_AF-A0A371M0V0-F1
#
_entry.id   AF-A0A371M0V0-F1
#
_cell.length_a   1.000
_cell.length_b   1.000
_cell.length_c   1.000
_cell.angle_alpha   90.00
_cell.angle_beta   90.00
_cell.angle_gamma   90.00
#
_symmetry.space_group_name_H-M   'P 1'
#
loop_
_entity.id
_entity.type
_entity.pdbx_description
1 polymer ?
#
loop_
_entity_poly.entity_id
_entity_poly.type
_entity_poly.pdbx_seq_one_letter_code
_entity_poly.pdbx_strand_id
1 'polypeptide(L)'
;MTDDTNDGFKPTRRSVLRLGAMSALGIGIGIPAVSGSVAATMCPKTPGYWANHAEYSDPEDNWAVLGEGPNSEYTLRDVTKTHDEWREFLVAPTKGDKANIMAKHYLAIILNLRNRPGNDPGCTSGGATIQYGYYAGYTIEEVKNMAGTWLSNSSWGSNGNGKQTSWYAGGVDGEKLKDTLDAFNNNPGSLGLDCPCNDR
;
A
#
# COMPACT_ATOMS: atom_id res chain seq x y z
N MET A 1 15.88 -62.05 -19.91
CA MET A 1 16.10 -61.18 -21.08
C MET A 1 14.81 -60.41 -21.27
N THR A 2 14.80 -59.15 -20.83
CA THR A 2 13.83 -58.07 -21.08
C THR A 2 14.34 -56.86 -20.28
N ASP A 3 15.26 -56.09 -20.87
CA ASP A 3 15.03 -54.86 -21.64
C ASP A 3 14.69 -53.64 -20.77
N ASP A 4 15.63 -52.69 -20.77
CA ASP A 4 15.51 -51.33 -20.27
C ASP A 4 14.31 -50.62 -20.92
N THR A 5 13.56 -49.85 -20.14
CA THR A 5 12.96 -48.62 -20.69
C THR A 5 12.98 -47.52 -19.64
N ASN A 6 13.98 -46.69 -19.82
CA ASN A 6 14.25 -45.43 -19.15
C ASN A 6 13.17 -44.42 -19.58
N ASP A 7 12.05 -44.34 -18.86
CA ASP A 7 11.04 -43.30 -19.07
C ASP A 7 11.50 -41.99 -18.42
N GLY A 8 12.55 -41.43 -19.02
CA GLY A 8 12.92 -40.04 -18.82
C GLY A 8 11.76 -39.16 -19.24
N PHE A 9 11.19 -38.45 -18.27
CA PHE A 9 10.21 -37.39 -18.49
C PHE A 9 10.79 -36.41 -19.51
N LYS A 10 10.35 -36.48 -20.77
CA LYS A 10 10.68 -35.49 -21.81
C LYS A 10 9.66 -34.35 -21.73
N PRO A 11 10.00 -33.18 -21.17
CA PRO A 11 9.09 -32.04 -21.18
C PRO A 11 8.96 -31.56 -22.62
N THR A 12 7.78 -31.71 -23.21
CA THR A 12 7.45 -31.09 -24.49
C THR A 12 7.23 -29.58 -24.28
N ARG A 13 7.60 -28.76 -25.29
CA ARG A 13 7.54 -27.28 -25.23
C ARG A 13 6.18 -26.70 -24.80
N ARG A 14 5.09 -27.46 -24.96
CA ARG A 14 3.74 -27.08 -24.51
C ARG A 14 3.55 -27.17 -22.99
N SER A 15 4.24 -28.07 -22.30
CA SER A 15 4.20 -28.15 -20.83
C SER A 15 5.04 -27.03 -20.18
N VAL A 16 6.15 -26.63 -20.81
CA VAL A 16 6.96 -25.49 -20.36
C VAL A 16 6.22 -24.16 -20.51
N LEU A 17 5.36 -24.01 -21.52
CA LEU A 17 4.54 -22.81 -21.68
C LEU A 17 3.43 -22.67 -20.63
N ARG A 18 2.92 -23.76 -20.04
CA ARG A 18 1.99 -23.69 -18.90
C ARG A 18 2.67 -23.53 -17.55
N LEU A 19 3.90 -24.04 -17.39
CA LEU A 19 4.72 -23.73 -16.20
C LEU A 19 5.31 -22.32 -16.25
N GLY A 20 5.65 -21.82 -17.44
CA GLY A 20 6.25 -20.49 -17.66
C GLY A 20 5.24 -19.34 -17.78
N ALA A 21 3.96 -19.61 -18.03
CA ALA A 21 2.91 -18.58 -17.99
C ALA A 21 2.35 -18.35 -16.58
N MET A 22 2.57 -19.28 -15.63
CA MET A 22 2.21 -19.06 -14.22
C MET A 22 3.25 -18.24 -13.45
N SER A 23 4.46 -18.03 -13.98
CA SER A 23 5.49 -17.18 -13.37
C SER A 23 5.48 -15.73 -13.89
N ALA A 24 4.79 -15.43 -15.00
CA ALA A 24 4.81 -14.10 -15.63
C ALA A 24 3.47 -13.33 -15.58
N LEU A 25 2.38 -13.96 -15.13
CA LEU A 25 1.08 -13.29 -14.91
C LEU A 25 0.70 -13.18 -13.42
N GLY A 26 1.64 -13.52 -12.54
CA GLY A 26 1.54 -13.40 -11.08
C GLY A 26 2.31 -12.22 -10.49
N ILE A 27 2.66 -11.19 -11.27
CA ILE A 27 3.15 -9.91 -10.72
C ILE A 27 1.93 -9.11 -10.28
N GLY A 28 1.33 -9.62 -9.22
CA GLY A 28 0.10 -9.16 -8.63
C GLY A 28 -0.06 -9.90 -7.31
N ILE A 29 0.64 -9.37 -6.29
CA ILE A 29 0.60 -9.74 -4.87
C ILE A 29 1.64 -10.80 -4.44
N GLY A 30 2.66 -10.34 -3.70
CA GLY A 30 3.17 -11.07 -2.52
C GLY A 30 4.48 -11.85 -2.66
N ILE A 31 5.62 -11.18 -2.60
CA ILE A 31 6.77 -11.69 -1.85
C ILE A 31 7.20 -10.55 -0.91
N PRO A 32 7.22 -10.74 0.42
CA PRO A 32 7.81 -9.76 1.32
C PRO A 32 9.31 -9.73 1.03
N ALA A 33 9.80 -8.62 0.48
CA ALA A 33 11.21 -8.33 0.53
C ALA A 33 11.56 -8.10 2.01
N VAL A 34 11.98 -9.19 2.69
CA VAL A 34 12.59 -9.11 4.02
C VAL A 34 13.96 -8.49 3.83
N SER A 35 14.00 -7.16 3.81
CA SER A 35 15.22 -6.41 4.07
C SER A 35 15.06 -5.85 5.48
N GLY A 36 15.63 -6.58 6.43
CA GLY A 36 15.76 -6.12 7.81
C GLY A 36 16.63 -4.88 7.83
N SER A 37 16.10 -3.79 8.37
CA SER A 37 16.85 -2.64 8.89
C SER A 37 15.89 -1.86 9.79
N VAL A 38 16.10 -2.01 11.10
CA VAL A 38 15.43 -1.26 12.18
C VAL A 38 15.84 0.23 12.20
N ALA A 39 16.55 0.73 11.18
CA ALA A 39 17.06 2.09 11.11
C ALA A 39 16.20 3.08 10.30
N ALA A 40 15.14 2.63 9.63
CA ALA A 40 14.46 3.45 8.63
C ALA A 40 13.22 4.21 9.17
N THR A 41 13.32 4.89 10.32
CA THR A 41 12.19 5.58 10.97
C THR A 41 11.58 6.72 10.13
N MET A 42 12.26 7.22 9.08
CA MET A 42 11.83 8.41 8.33
C MET A 42 11.46 8.18 6.85
N CYS A 43 11.61 6.98 6.28
CA CYS A 43 11.21 6.74 4.88
C CYS A 43 9.70 6.47 4.77
N PRO A 44 9.03 6.77 3.63
CA PRO A 44 7.70 6.24 3.41
C PRO A 44 7.76 4.72 3.38
N LYS A 45 6.72 4.10 3.90
CA LYS A 45 6.59 2.67 4.10
C LYS A 45 5.39 2.13 3.35
N THR A 46 5.55 0.90 2.89
CA THR A 46 4.49 0.17 2.18
C THR A 46 3.38 -0.23 3.15
N PRO A 47 2.16 -0.49 2.67
CA PRO A 47 1.11 -1.11 3.48
C PRO A 47 1.57 -2.41 4.16
N GLY A 48 2.43 -3.19 3.49
CA GLY A 48 2.99 -4.42 4.04
C GLY A 48 4.00 -4.19 5.17
N TYR A 49 4.80 -3.12 5.12
CA TYR A 49 5.69 -2.77 6.24
C TYR A 49 4.87 -2.45 7.49
N TRP A 50 3.86 -1.58 7.35
CA TRP A 50 2.98 -1.18 8.44
C TRP A 50 2.32 -2.38 9.10
N ALA A 51 1.75 -3.30 8.30
CA ALA A 51 1.12 -4.51 8.80
C ALA A 51 2.02 -5.41 9.67
N ASN A 52 3.34 -5.35 9.47
CA ASN A 52 4.32 -6.18 10.16
C ASN A 52 5.10 -5.45 11.26
N HIS A 53 4.97 -4.12 11.38
CA HIS A 53 5.65 -3.29 12.38
C HIS A 53 4.59 -2.49 13.14
N ALA A 54 3.79 -3.21 13.92
CA ALA A 54 2.63 -2.69 14.67
C ALA A 54 2.87 -2.64 16.19
N GLU A 55 4.14 -2.57 16.60
CA GLU A 55 4.50 -2.61 18.01
C GLU A 55 4.16 -1.28 18.71
N TYR A 56 2.92 -1.19 19.18
CA TYR A 56 2.50 -0.15 20.10
C TYR A 56 3.17 -0.35 21.45
N SER A 57 4.37 0.22 21.58
CA SER A 57 5.21 0.14 22.78
C SER A 57 5.21 1.46 23.57
N ASP A 58 4.90 2.59 22.92
CA ASP A 58 4.91 3.94 23.50
C ASP A 58 3.93 4.88 22.75
N PRO A 59 3.35 5.92 23.37
CA PRO A 59 2.66 7.01 22.68
C PRO A 59 3.42 7.66 21.50
N GLU A 60 4.76 7.56 21.46
CA GLU A 60 5.59 7.98 20.31
C GLU A 60 5.66 6.93 19.18
N ASP A 61 4.92 5.82 19.28
CA ASP A 61 4.88 4.77 18.25
C ASP A 61 4.31 5.27 16.92
N ASN A 62 4.81 4.68 15.84
CA ASN A 62 4.45 4.98 14.48
C ASN A 62 2.95 4.74 14.18
N TRP A 63 2.24 3.98 15.01
CA TRP A 63 0.80 3.76 14.88
C TRP A 63 -0.07 4.73 15.68
N ALA A 64 0.51 5.73 16.37
CA ALA A 64 -0.20 6.69 17.20
C ALA A 64 -1.32 7.49 16.48
N VAL A 65 -1.40 7.44 15.14
CA VAL A 65 -2.55 7.98 14.39
C VAL A 65 -3.86 7.26 14.69
N LEU A 66 -3.80 5.99 15.11
CA LEU A 66 -4.96 5.15 15.39
C LEU A 66 -5.45 5.23 16.84
N GLY A 67 -4.80 6.06 17.66
CA GLY A 67 -5.14 6.30 19.05
C GLY A 67 -4.14 5.71 20.05
N GLU A 68 -4.39 5.99 21.33
CA GLU A 68 -3.48 5.65 22.42
C GLU A 68 -3.74 4.22 22.92
N GLY A 69 -3.15 3.23 22.24
CA GLY A 69 -3.13 1.84 22.68
C GLY A 69 -3.76 0.83 21.73
N PRO A 70 -3.57 -0.47 21.95
CA PRO A 70 -4.04 -1.52 21.04
C PRO A 70 -5.58 -1.59 20.91
N ASN A 71 -6.31 -1.10 21.93
CA ASN A 71 -7.77 -1.10 21.96
C ASN A 71 -8.40 0.22 21.49
N SER A 72 -7.60 1.21 21.08
CA SER A 72 -8.15 2.47 20.60
C SER A 72 -8.79 2.28 19.24
N GLU A 73 -9.97 2.87 19.07
CA GLU A 73 -10.68 2.86 17.81
C GLU A 73 -10.24 4.02 16.94
N TYR A 74 -10.10 3.75 15.64
CA TYR A 74 -9.87 4.75 14.63
C TYR A 74 -10.87 4.63 13.50
N THR A 75 -11.46 5.76 13.12
CA THR A 75 -12.41 5.86 12.02
C THR A 75 -11.73 6.35 10.75
N LEU A 76 -11.61 5.47 9.76
CA LEU A 76 -11.17 5.81 8.41
C LEU A 76 -12.38 5.88 7.49
N ARG A 77 -12.91 7.09 7.25
CA ARG A 77 -14.01 7.34 6.30
C ARG A 77 -15.19 6.36 6.51
N ASP A 78 -15.84 6.52 7.66
CA ASP A 78 -17.04 5.75 8.10
C ASP A 78 -16.79 4.30 8.54
N VAL A 79 -15.56 3.78 8.38
CA VAL A 79 -15.17 2.47 8.92
C VAL A 79 -14.38 2.67 10.21
N THR A 80 -14.94 2.25 11.33
CA THR A 80 -14.26 2.23 12.63
C THR A 80 -13.71 0.84 12.91
N LYS A 81 -12.43 0.78 13.30
CA LYS A 81 -11.72 -0.46 13.66
C LYS A 81 -10.72 -0.18 14.77
N THR A 82 -10.40 -1.20 15.54
CA THR A 82 -9.27 -1.17 16.47
C THR A 82 -7.94 -1.22 15.72
N HIS A 83 -6.83 -0.95 16.41
CA HIS A 83 -5.49 -1.09 15.84
C HIS A 83 -5.24 -2.48 15.24
N ASP A 84 -5.56 -3.55 15.98
CA ASP A 84 -5.39 -4.92 15.50
C ASP A 84 -6.24 -5.24 14.27
N GLU A 85 -7.48 -4.74 14.22
CA GLU A 85 -8.35 -4.91 13.05
C GLU A 85 -7.83 -4.15 11.82
N TRP A 86 -7.21 -2.98 12.00
CA TRP A 86 -6.54 -2.26 10.91
C TRP A 86 -5.32 -3.02 10.39
N ARG A 87 -4.56 -3.65 11.29
CA ARG A 87 -3.44 -4.52 10.91
C ARG A 87 -3.92 -5.74 10.12
N GLU A 88 -4.94 -6.43 10.60
CA GLU A 88 -5.56 -7.55 9.89
C GLU A 88 -6.06 -7.12 8.52
N PHE A 89 -6.69 -5.94 8.43
CA PHE A 89 -7.12 -5.36 7.17
C PHE A 89 -5.95 -5.17 6.19
N LEU A 90 -4.81 -4.63 6.64
CA LEU A 90 -3.62 -4.45 5.78
C LEU A 90 -3.05 -5.77 5.24
N VAL A 91 -3.14 -6.88 5.98
CA VAL A 91 -2.69 -8.20 5.52
C VAL A 91 -3.73 -8.90 4.64
N ALA A 92 -5.02 -8.72 4.91
CA ALA A 92 -6.09 -9.46 4.25
C ALA A 92 -6.10 -9.27 2.71
N PRO A 93 -6.27 -10.31 1.90
CA PRO A 93 -6.33 -10.14 0.46
C PRO A 93 -7.53 -9.27 0.07
N THR A 94 -7.31 -8.26 -0.77
CA THR A 94 -8.39 -7.37 -1.24
C THR A 94 -9.32 -8.05 -2.24
N LYS A 95 -8.93 -9.21 -2.78
CA LYS A 95 -9.68 -9.99 -3.78
C LYS A 95 -10.11 -9.15 -4.99
N GLY A 96 -9.33 -8.12 -5.35
CA GLY A 96 -9.61 -7.21 -6.45
C GLY A 96 -10.68 -6.15 -6.16
N ASP A 97 -11.05 -5.96 -4.90
CA ASP A 97 -11.87 -4.83 -4.45
C ASP A 97 -11.05 -3.54 -4.49
N LYS A 98 -11.42 -2.63 -5.39
CA LYS A 98 -10.71 -1.38 -5.64
C LYS A 98 -10.81 -0.41 -4.46
N ALA A 99 -11.93 -0.40 -3.74
CA ALA A 99 -12.10 0.43 -2.56
C ALA A 99 -11.16 -0.03 -1.44
N ASN A 100 -11.08 -1.35 -1.21
CA ASN A 100 -10.14 -1.90 -0.23
C ASN A 100 -8.67 -1.69 -0.64
N ILE A 101 -8.35 -1.80 -1.93
CA ILE A 101 -6.98 -1.50 -2.42
C ILE A 101 -6.64 -0.03 -2.13
N MET A 102 -7.51 0.91 -2.51
CA MET A 102 -7.30 2.33 -2.22
C MET A 102 -7.14 2.58 -0.72
N ALA A 103 -8.04 2.02 0.11
CA ALA A 103 -8.04 2.21 1.55
C ALA A 103 -6.73 1.73 2.21
N LYS A 104 -6.12 0.65 1.72
CA LYS A 104 -4.79 0.22 2.18
C LYS A 104 -3.69 1.22 1.88
N HIS A 105 -3.63 1.73 0.65
CA HIS A 105 -2.64 2.75 0.28
C HIS A 105 -2.88 4.07 1.00
N TYR A 106 -4.15 4.42 1.23
CA TYR A 106 -4.56 5.62 1.96
C TYR A 106 -4.24 5.53 3.46
N LEU A 107 -4.47 4.38 4.11
CA LEU A 107 -4.05 4.17 5.49
C LEU A 107 -2.52 4.25 5.62
N ALA A 108 -1.79 3.60 4.72
CA ALA A 108 -0.33 3.66 4.71
C ALA A 108 0.21 5.09 4.54
N ILE A 109 -0.43 5.92 3.71
CA ILE A 109 0.03 7.31 3.54
C ILE A 109 -0.27 8.17 4.76
N ILE A 110 -1.39 7.93 5.46
CA ILE A 110 -1.70 8.61 6.72
C ILE A 110 -0.62 8.33 7.76
N LEU A 111 -0.22 7.05 7.90
CA LEU A 111 0.85 6.65 8.80
C LEU A 111 2.20 7.27 8.37
N ASN A 112 2.54 7.20 7.08
CA ASN A 112 3.78 7.78 6.56
C ASN A 112 3.89 9.29 6.80
N LEU A 113 2.83 10.05 6.60
CA LEU A 113 2.90 11.51 6.76
C LEU A 113 2.95 11.93 8.22
N ARG A 114 2.30 11.20 9.13
CA ARG A 114 2.32 11.53 10.55
C ARG A 114 3.64 11.20 11.24
N ASN A 115 4.30 10.13 10.82
CA ASN A 115 5.59 9.72 11.38
C ASN A 115 6.78 10.45 10.76
N ARG A 116 6.52 11.45 9.91
CA ARG A 116 7.56 12.32 9.36
C ARG A 116 7.60 13.65 10.09
N PRO A 117 8.80 14.23 10.25
CA PRO A 117 8.91 15.58 10.76
C PRO A 117 8.28 16.57 9.77
N GLY A 118 7.47 17.50 10.27
CA GLY A 118 6.73 18.47 9.44
C GLY A 118 7.61 19.45 8.64
N ASN A 119 8.93 19.40 8.80
CA ASN A 119 9.91 20.24 8.11
C ASN A 119 10.81 19.45 7.14
N ASP A 120 10.35 18.32 6.61
CA ASP A 120 11.07 17.54 5.60
C ASP A 120 11.01 18.22 4.22
N PRO A 121 12.05 18.97 3.81
CA PRO A 121 11.97 19.93 2.70
C PRO A 121 11.69 19.28 1.36
N GLY A 122 12.19 18.07 1.14
CA GLY A 122 12.09 17.36 -0.15
C GLY A 122 10.87 16.45 -0.29
N CYS A 123 10.17 16.18 0.81
CA CYS A 123 9.13 15.15 0.86
C CYS A 123 7.74 15.65 1.25
N THR A 124 7.64 16.44 2.34
CA THR A 124 6.35 16.81 2.95
C THR A 124 6.26 18.28 3.35
N SER A 125 7.33 19.08 3.20
CA SER A 125 7.24 20.52 3.40
C SER A 125 6.17 21.12 2.48
N GLY A 126 5.47 22.16 2.96
CA GLY A 126 4.26 22.73 2.34
C GLY A 126 4.40 23.33 0.93
N GLY A 127 5.47 23.03 0.20
CA GLY A 127 5.66 23.34 -1.22
C GLY A 127 6.36 22.24 -2.02
N ALA A 128 6.66 21.07 -1.44
CA ALA A 128 7.23 19.94 -2.18
C ALA A 128 6.16 19.33 -3.09
N THR A 129 6.19 19.71 -4.37
CA THR A 129 5.28 19.19 -5.37
C THR A 129 5.85 17.96 -6.07
N ILE A 130 4.99 17.02 -6.39
CA ILE A 130 5.27 15.90 -7.29
C ILE A 130 5.78 16.46 -8.62
N GLN A 131 6.92 15.97 -9.09
CA GLN A 131 7.54 16.40 -10.34
C GLN A 131 7.10 15.54 -11.53
N TYR A 132 6.76 14.27 -11.28
CA TYR A 132 6.47 13.29 -12.34
C TYR A 132 5.14 12.57 -12.11
N GLY A 133 4.46 12.22 -13.21
CA GLY A 133 3.21 11.46 -13.19
C GLY A 133 1.96 12.32 -13.33
N TYR A 134 0.80 11.71 -13.08
CA TYR A 134 -0.51 12.32 -13.35
C TYR A 134 -0.80 13.57 -12.49
N TYR A 135 -0.30 13.57 -11.25
CA TYR A 135 -0.47 14.66 -10.30
C TYR A 135 0.79 15.53 -10.16
N ALA A 136 1.57 15.67 -11.24
CA ALA A 136 2.67 16.63 -11.25
C ALA A 136 2.15 18.05 -10.94
N GLY A 137 2.87 18.77 -10.07
CA GLY A 137 2.46 20.09 -9.55
C GLY A 137 1.57 20.05 -8.31
N TYR A 138 1.06 18.87 -7.91
CA TYR A 138 0.34 18.70 -6.65
C TYR A 138 1.29 18.27 -5.53
N THR A 139 0.92 18.59 -4.30
CA THR A 139 1.52 18.02 -3.08
C THR A 139 0.96 16.63 -2.80
N ILE A 140 1.71 15.82 -2.06
CA ILE A 140 1.21 14.49 -1.66
C ILE A 140 0.00 14.57 -0.73
N GLU A 141 -0.12 15.66 0.05
CA GLU A 141 -1.27 15.89 0.93
C GLU A 141 -2.55 16.17 0.14
N GLU A 142 -2.46 16.92 -0.95
CA GLU A 142 -3.60 17.14 -1.87
C GLU A 142 -4.05 15.81 -2.49
N VAL A 143 -3.12 14.99 -2.97
CA VAL A 143 -3.42 13.66 -3.53
C VAL A 143 -4.06 12.75 -2.48
N LYS A 144 -3.55 12.74 -1.24
CA LYS A 144 -4.18 12.06 -0.11
C LYS A 144 -5.61 12.55 0.09
N ASN A 145 -5.84 13.85 0.15
CA ASN A 145 -7.18 14.41 0.37
C ASN A 145 -8.15 14.02 -0.75
N MET A 146 -7.70 14.05 -2.01
CA MET A 146 -8.47 13.57 -3.15
C MET A 146 -8.80 12.08 -3.07
N ALA A 147 -7.85 11.24 -2.65
CA ALA A 147 -8.08 9.82 -2.41
C ALA A 147 -9.09 9.57 -1.27
N GLY A 148 -9.04 10.38 -0.22
CA GLY A 148 -10.03 10.36 0.85
C GLY A 148 -11.44 10.69 0.37
N THR A 149 -11.60 11.71 -0.47
CA THR A 149 -12.88 12.03 -1.13
C THR A 149 -13.34 10.91 -2.06
N TRP A 150 -12.42 10.32 -2.84
CA TRP A 150 -12.73 9.17 -3.68
C TRP A 150 -13.25 7.99 -2.85
N LEU A 151 -12.62 7.69 -1.69
CA LEU A 151 -13.05 6.63 -0.78
C LEU A 151 -14.45 6.87 -0.24
N SER A 152 -14.77 8.10 0.17
CA SER A 152 -16.12 8.48 0.62
C SER A 152 -17.19 8.31 -0.46
N ASN A 153 -16.81 8.38 -1.75
CA ASN A 153 -17.72 8.16 -2.87
C ASN A 153 -17.73 6.70 -3.38
N SER A 154 -16.90 5.84 -2.80
CA SER A 154 -16.77 4.41 -3.17
C SER A 154 -17.60 3.51 -2.24
N SER A 155 -17.57 2.20 -2.47
CA SER A 155 -18.24 1.24 -1.56
C SER A 155 -17.51 1.00 -0.22
N TRP A 156 -16.41 1.71 0.08
CA TRP A 156 -15.58 1.51 1.28
C TRP A 156 -16.36 1.53 2.60
N GLY A 157 -17.11 2.60 2.87
CA GLY A 157 -17.86 2.81 4.12
C GLY A 157 -19.26 2.22 4.11
N SER A 158 -19.69 1.63 2.99
CA SER A 158 -21.00 1.01 2.91
C SER A 158 -20.93 -0.37 3.55
N ASN A 159 -21.53 -0.55 4.74
CA ASN A 159 -21.67 -1.83 5.45
C ASN A 159 -22.10 -3.00 4.52
N GLY A 160 -21.16 -3.62 3.82
CA GLY A 160 -21.39 -4.77 2.95
C GLY A 160 -21.96 -4.51 1.55
N ASN A 161 -22.05 -3.26 1.05
CA ASN A 161 -22.54 -3.05 -0.33
C ASN A 161 -21.47 -3.33 -1.38
N GLY A 162 -21.24 -4.61 -1.63
CA GLY A 162 -20.60 -5.11 -2.84
C GLY A 162 -19.12 -4.74 -3.01
N LYS A 163 -18.40 -5.66 -3.64
CA LYS A 163 -17.03 -5.43 -4.09
C LYS A 163 -16.98 -4.24 -5.05
N GLN A 164 -16.19 -3.20 -4.76
CA GLN A 164 -15.90 -2.16 -5.76
C GLN A 164 -15.04 -2.77 -6.87
N THR A 165 -15.56 -2.88 -8.09
CA THR A 165 -14.79 -3.44 -9.23
C THR A 165 -14.21 -2.36 -10.14
N SER A 166 -14.80 -1.16 -10.16
CA SER A 166 -14.38 -0.02 -10.97
C SER A 166 -13.50 0.93 -10.16
N TRP A 167 -12.51 1.54 -10.82
CA TRP A 167 -11.76 2.66 -10.25
C TRP A 167 -12.54 3.99 -10.32
N TYR A 168 -13.68 4.02 -11.01
CA TYR A 168 -14.48 5.23 -11.12
C TYR A 168 -15.46 5.35 -9.93
N ALA A 169 -15.35 6.43 -9.15
CA ALA A 169 -16.25 6.76 -8.05
C ALA A 169 -16.37 8.28 -7.91
N GLY A 170 -17.59 8.80 -7.69
CA GLY A 170 -17.83 10.24 -7.55
C GLY A 170 -17.36 11.09 -8.75
N GLY A 171 -17.36 10.53 -9.96
CA GLY A 171 -16.88 11.22 -11.17
C GLY A 171 -15.35 11.24 -11.36
N VAL A 172 -14.60 10.56 -10.50
CA VAL A 172 -13.12 10.55 -10.51
C VAL A 172 -12.60 9.14 -10.75
N ASP A 173 -11.58 9.03 -11.60
CA ASP A 173 -10.79 7.81 -11.75
C ASP A 173 -9.76 7.69 -10.62
N GLY A 174 -10.01 6.76 -9.71
CA GLY A 174 -9.18 6.48 -8.55
C GLY A 174 -7.89 5.71 -8.88
N GLU A 175 -7.72 5.19 -10.09
CA GLU A 175 -6.51 4.44 -10.43
C GLU A 175 -5.27 5.32 -10.32
N LYS A 176 -5.34 6.55 -10.84
CA LYS A 176 -4.23 7.51 -10.77
C LYS A 176 -3.92 7.94 -9.34
N LEU A 177 -4.94 8.09 -8.50
CA LEU A 177 -4.78 8.39 -7.09
C LEU A 177 -4.05 7.23 -6.42
N LYS A 178 -4.54 5.99 -6.60
CA LYS A 178 -3.91 4.79 -6.04
C LYS A 178 -2.46 4.68 -6.47
N ASP A 179 -2.16 4.85 -7.77
CA ASP A 179 -0.81 4.66 -8.29
C ASP A 179 0.17 5.70 -7.73
N THR A 180 -0.31 6.93 -7.49
CA THR A 180 0.49 7.98 -6.87
C THR A 180 0.73 7.72 -5.39
N LEU A 181 -0.29 7.27 -4.64
CA LEU A 181 -0.12 6.86 -3.25
C LEU A 181 0.82 5.64 -3.13
N ASP A 182 0.68 4.67 -4.03
CA ASP A 182 1.54 3.49 -4.14
C ASP A 182 2.99 3.90 -4.42
N ALA A 183 3.21 4.78 -5.40
CA ALA A 183 4.52 5.34 -5.69
C ALA A 183 5.13 6.04 -4.48
N PHE A 184 4.39 6.89 -3.77
CA PHE A 184 4.89 7.53 -2.56
C PHE A 184 5.26 6.52 -1.47
N ASN A 185 4.41 5.52 -1.22
CA ASN A 185 4.59 4.52 -0.17
C ASN A 185 5.73 3.53 -0.44
N ASN A 186 6.14 3.34 -1.70
CA ASN A 186 7.18 2.37 -2.09
C ASN A 186 8.48 3.04 -2.56
N ASN A 187 8.37 4.09 -3.37
CA ASN A 187 9.50 4.78 -4.00
C ASN A 187 9.12 6.23 -4.33
N PRO A 188 9.15 7.15 -3.36
CA PRO A 188 8.79 8.56 -3.57
C PRO A 188 9.69 9.26 -4.60
N GLY A 189 10.92 8.77 -4.81
CA GLY A 189 11.81 9.27 -5.86
C GLY A 189 11.25 9.10 -7.28
N SER A 190 10.35 8.12 -7.49
CA SER A 190 9.63 7.98 -8.77
C SER A 190 8.64 9.12 -9.05
N LEU A 191 8.23 9.84 -8.01
CA LEU A 191 7.43 11.07 -8.09
C LEU A 191 8.31 12.33 -8.15
N GLY A 192 9.64 12.18 -8.10
CA GLY A 192 10.59 13.28 -7.99
C GLY A 192 10.60 13.94 -6.61
N LEU A 193 10.13 13.25 -5.59
CA LEU A 193 10.21 13.69 -4.19
C LEU A 193 11.49 13.16 -3.56
N ASP A 194 12.22 14.03 -2.87
CA ASP A 194 13.40 13.65 -2.10
C ASP A 194 12.99 13.40 -0.65
N CYS A 195 12.80 12.12 -0.34
CA CYS A 195 12.32 11.66 0.95
C CYS A 195 13.42 10.87 1.67
N PRO A 196 14.47 11.53 2.18
CA PRO A 196 15.64 10.85 2.72
C PRO A 196 15.27 9.95 3.89
N CYS A 197 15.88 8.76 3.88
CA CYS A 197 15.88 7.83 4.99
C CYS A 197 16.97 8.27 5.97
N ASN A 198 16.62 9.06 6.98
CA ASN A 198 17.55 9.29 8.07
C ASN A 198 17.53 8.08 8.98
N ASP A 199 18.64 7.33 8.96
CA ASP A 199 19.00 6.40 10.02
C ASP A 199 19.45 7.25 11.21
N ARG A 200 18.54 7.51 12.16
CA ARG A 200 18.89 8.22 13.39
C ARG A 200 19.06 7.25 14.54
#